data_AF-A0A2M7IJ60-F1
#
_entry.id   AF-A0A2M7IJ60-F1
#
_cell.length_a   1.000
_cell.length_b   1.000
_cell.length_c   1.000
_cell.angle_alpha   90.00
_cell.angle_beta   90.00
_cell.angle_gamma   90.00
#
_symmetry.space_group_name_H-M   'P 1'
#
loop_
_entity.id
_entity.type
_entity.pdbx_description
1 polymer ?
#
loop_
_entity_poly.entity_id
_entity_poly.type
_entity_poly.pdbx_seq_one_letter_code
_entity_poly.pdbx_strand_id
1 'polypeptide(L)'
;MSIEQPKMQETSEDQDKNLKLEEIRQEVENIGDRIGRPIDEGIRETVAMFKANELPTSDSCEGHVERGLPVPYVEVSAPNEPQERFVGQNEVFEKVAKKYNITPEEAKTSKIDEAYWEAMKECSQNEETEEYKKWNEENEKLLAKGQGLLEEFYKERQVEPNVKLQIEEGVGTYRIHNGGEDYQPIIEEEQEYSDEEKKVRSEKLEKYRFEMKEFTNFLKGKYFERSPL
;
A
#
# COMPACT_ATOMS: atom_id res chain seq x y z
N MET A 1 -38.49 26.55 -25.93
CA MET A 1 -38.57 26.50 -24.47
C MET A 1 -37.43 25.61 -24.01
N SER A 2 -36.30 26.21 -23.64
CA SER A 2 -35.15 25.47 -23.13
C SER A 2 -35.41 25.19 -21.65
N ILE A 3 -35.51 23.91 -21.30
CA ILE A 3 -35.58 23.47 -19.91
C ILE A 3 -34.15 23.56 -19.38
N GLU A 4 -33.85 24.65 -18.68
CA GLU A 4 -32.64 24.70 -17.84
C GLU A 4 -32.79 23.62 -16.77
N GLN A 5 -31.87 22.65 -16.81
CA GLN A 5 -31.73 21.69 -15.71
C GLN A 5 -31.28 22.45 -14.46
N PRO A 6 -31.86 22.16 -13.28
CA PRO A 6 -31.46 22.84 -12.06
C PRO A 6 -30.02 22.44 -11.73
N LYS A 7 -29.12 23.42 -11.63
CA LYS A 7 -27.83 23.24 -10.96
C LYS A 7 -28.14 22.82 -9.52
N MET A 8 -27.87 21.56 -9.18
CA MET A 8 -27.86 21.12 -7.78
C MET A 8 -26.88 22.03 -7.04
N GLN A 9 -27.38 22.74 -6.02
CA GLN A 9 -26.54 23.49 -5.09
C GLN A 9 -25.77 22.49 -4.24
N GLU A 10 -24.43 22.54 -4.29
CA GLU A 10 -23.57 21.80 -3.37
C GLU A 10 -23.93 22.17 -1.92
N THR A 11 -24.03 21.15 -1.07
CA THR A 11 -24.29 21.36 0.36
C THR A 11 -23.02 21.83 1.07
N SER A 12 -23.14 22.42 2.26
CA SER A 12 -21.96 22.80 3.07
C SER A 12 -21.10 21.57 3.44
N GLU A 13 -21.71 20.40 3.56
CA GLU A 13 -21.00 19.15 3.84
C GLU A 13 -20.18 18.66 2.63
N ASP A 14 -20.72 18.82 1.42
CA ASP A 14 -19.97 18.52 0.19
C ASP A 14 -18.74 19.42 0.06
N GLN A 15 -18.89 20.70 0.44
CA GLN A 15 -17.78 21.66 0.47
C GLN A 15 -16.71 21.26 1.48
N ASP A 16 -17.09 20.86 2.70
CA ASP A 16 -16.15 20.40 3.73
C ASP A 16 -15.42 19.11 3.30
N LYS A 17 -16.12 18.16 2.67
CA LYS A 17 -15.51 16.94 2.13
C LYS A 17 -14.52 17.26 1.01
N ASN A 18 -14.85 18.21 0.14
CA ASN A 18 -13.96 18.64 -0.94
C ASN A 18 -12.70 19.32 -0.39
N LEU A 19 -12.82 20.17 0.63
CA LEU A 19 -11.67 20.80 1.28
C LEU A 19 -10.74 19.77 1.93
N LYS A 20 -11.30 18.84 2.72
CA LYS A 20 -10.52 17.73 3.32
C LYS A 20 -9.85 16.86 2.27
N LEU A 21 -10.54 16.58 1.16
CA LEU A 21 -9.95 15.78 0.10
C LEU A 21 -8.78 16.51 -0.59
N GLU A 22 -8.89 17.83 -0.75
CA GLU A 22 -7.80 18.63 -1.29
C GLU A 22 -6.59 18.68 -0.35
N GLU A 23 -6.81 18.78 0.96
CA GLU A 23 -5.75 18.65 1.97
C GLU A 23 -5.03 17.29 1.89
N ILE A 24 -5.79 16.20 1.73
CA ILE A 24 -5.24 14.86 1.55
C ILE A 24 -4.40 14.77 0.27
N ARG A 25 -4.89 15.33 -0.85
CA ARG A 25 -4.12 15.35 -2.10
C ARG A 25 -2.81 16.12 -1.96
N GLN A 26 -2.84 17.27 -1.31
CA GLN A 26 -1.64 18.06 -1.02
C GLN A 26 -0.66 17.31 -0.10
N GLU A 27 -1.16 16.58 0.90
CA GLU A 27 -0.32 15.70 1.72
C GLU A 27 0.38 14.67 0.84
N VAL A 28 -0.38 13.99 -0.03
CA VAL A 28 0.14 12.95 -0.93
C VAL A 28 1.17 13.49 -1.93
N GLU A 29 1.00 14.71 -2.43
CA GLU A 29 1.99 15.36 -3.31
C GLU A 29 3.36 15.56 -2.65
N ASN A 30 3.37 15.69 -1.31
CA ASN A 30 4.59 15.88 -0.54
C ASN A 30 5.21 14.57 -0.03
N ILE A 31 4.60 13.42 -0.33
CA ILE A 31 5.18 12.12 -0.01
C ILE A 31 6.24 11.76 -1.06
N GLY A 32 7.43 11.41 -0.58
CA GLY A 32 8.49 10.84 -1.39
C GLY A 32 9.17 9.66 -0.69
N ASP A 33 9.86 8.84 -1.48
CA ASP A 33 10.65 7.73 -0.98
C ASP A 33 11.88 8.21 -0.18
N ARG A 34 12.66 7.26 0.35
CA ARG A 34 13.88 7.54 1.14
C ARG A 34 14.98 8.29 0.37
N ILE A 35 14.88 8.37 -0.96
CA ILE A 35 15.82 9.10 -1.82
C ILE A 35 15.17 10.36 -2.44
N GLY A 36 13.96 10.72 -2.00
CA GLY A 36 13.23 11.93 -2.39
C GLY A 36 12.46 11.83 -3.71
N ARG A 37 12.24 10.63 -4.27
CA ARG A 37 11.38 10.46 -5.45
C ARG A 37 9.91 10.54 -5.03
N PRO A 38 9.07 11.29 -5.75
CA PRO A 38 7.65 11.38 -5.43
C PRO A 38 6.93 10.07 -5.75
N ILE A 39 5.71 9.92 -5.23
CA ILE A 39 4.78 8.85 -5.64
C ILE A 39 4.55 8.91 -7.16
N ASP A 40 4.50 7.73 -7.78
CA ASP A 40 4.18 7.55 -9.20
C ASP A 40 2.86 8.27 -9.57
N GLU A 41 2.87 9.03 -10.65
CA GLU A 41 1.74 9.87 -11.05
C GLU A 41 0.45 9.06 -11.25
N GLY A 42 0.56 7.85 -11.81
CA GLY A 42 -0.59 7.00 -12.12
C GLY A 42 -1.31 6.42 -10.91
N ILE A 43 -0.68 6.39 -9.72
CA ILE A 43 -1.28 5.86 -8.49
C ILE A 43 -1.56 6.92 -7.42
N ARG A 44 -1.16 8.18 -7.66
CA ARG A 44 -1.31 9.27 -6.67
C ARG A 44 -2.74 9.46 -6.16
N GLU A 45 -3.72 9.52 -7.07
CA GLU A 45 -5.13 9.66 -6.69
C GLU A 45 -5.63 8.42 -5.95
N THR A 46 -5.12 7.24 -6.27
CA THR A 46 -5.43 6.00 -5.52
C THR A 46 -4.99 6.12 -4.07
N VAL A 47 -3.75 6.57 -3.82
CA VAL A 47 -3.24 6.80 -2.46
C VAL A 47 -4.10 7.83 -1.71
N ALA A 48 -4.51 8.92 -2.37
CA ALA A 48 -5.40 9.91 -1.79
C ALA A 48 -6.77 9.30 -1.43
N MET A 49 -7.36 8.46 -2.29
CA MET A 49 -8.66 7.82 -2.01
C MET A 49 -8.57 6.79 -0.88
N PHE A 50 -7.45 6.09 -0.72
CA PHE A 50 -7.22 5.22 0.43
C PHE A 50 -7.21 6.03 1.73
N LYS A 51 -6.40 7.09 1.80
CA LYS A 51 -6.34 7.99 2.96
C LYS A 51 -7.69 8.64 3.27
N ALA A 52 -8.43 9.10 2.25
CA ALA A 52 -9.77 9.69 2.40
C ALA A 52 -10.79 8.68 2.95
N ASN A 53 -10.59 7.40 2.68
CA ASN A 53 -11.38 6.32 3.26
C ASN A 53 -10.82 5.80 4.59
N GLU A 54 -9.94 6.56 5.25
CA GLU A 54 -9.27 6.24 6.51
C GLU A 54 -8.56 4.87 6.46
N LEU A 55 -7.86 4.64 5.34
CA LEU A 55 -6.86 3.59 5.17
C LEU A 55 -5.49 4.29 4.99
N PRO A 56 -4.75 4.53 6.08
CA PRO A 56 -3.42 5.14 5.99
C PRO A 56 -2.47 4.27 5.17
N THR A 57 -1.67 4.88 4.30
CA THR A 57 -0.78 4.18 3.37
C THR A 57 0.68 4.30 3.79
N SER A 58 1.45 3.21 3.74
CA SER A 58 2.91 3.21 4.02
C SER A 58 3.78 3.11 2.78
N ASP A 59 3.29 2.47 1.71
CA ASP A 59 4.03 2.29 0.46
C ASP A 59 3.06 2.12 -0.72
N SER A 60 3.53 2.40 -1.94
CA SER A 60 2.74 2.21 -3.16
C SER A 60 3.63 2.19 -4.41
N CYS A 61 3.17 1.51 -5.47
CA CYS A 61 3.78 1.58 -6.79
C CYS A 61 2.70 1.45 -7.86
N GLU A 62 2.84 2.13 -9.00
CA GLU A 62 1.91 1.98 -10.13
C GLU A 62 2.15 0.73 -11.00
N GLY A 63 3.21 -0.03 -10.67
CA GLY A 63 3.75 -1.13 -11.44
C GLY A 63 4.63 -0.68 -12.61
N HIS A 64 5.72 -1.41 -12.89
CA HIS A 64 6.61 -1.08 -14.01
C HIS A 64 6.94 -2.28 -14.89
N VAL A 65 7.12 -2.03 -16.19
CA VAL A 65 7.35 -3.09 -17.19
C VAL A 65 8.69 -3.80 -17.00
N GLU A 66 9.72 -3.06 -16.57
CA GLU A 66 11.12 -3.51 -16.61
C GLU A 66 11.80 -3.57 -15.23
N ARG A 67 11.12 -3.15 -14.15
CA ARG A 67 11.71 -3.12 -12.80
C ARG A 67 10.68 -3.29 -11.69
N GLY A 68 11.13 -3.70 -10.52
CA GLY A 68 10.27 -3.78 -9.33
C GLY A 68 9.05 -4.66 -9.57
N LEU A 69 7.92 -4.36 -8.93
CA LEU A 69 6.69 -5.11 -9.17
C LEU A 69 6.05 -4.68 -10.50
N PRO A 70 5.66 -5.60 -11.38
CA PRO A 70 5.03 -5.27 -12.66
C PRO A 70 3.52 -5.05 -12.55
N VAL A 71 3.04 -4.71 -11.36
CA VAL A 71 1.63 -4.49 -11.06
C VAL A 71 1.47 -3.37 -10.02
N PRO A 72 0.34 -2.65 -10.03
CA PRO A 72 0.06 -1.66 -9.02
C PRO A 72 -0.23 -2.30 -7.66
N TYR A 73 0.22 -1.64 -6.60
CA TYR A 73 -0.17 -1.97 -5.23
C TYR A 73 -0.24 -0.72 -4.35
N VAL A 74 -1.05 -0.81 -3.29
CA VAL A 74 -1.03 0.14 -2.17
C VAL A 74 -0.89 -0.67 -0.88
N GLU A 75 0.13 -0.35 -0.10
CA GLU A 75 0.36 -0.90 1.23
C GLU A 75 -0.30 -0.03 2.29
N VAL A 76 -1.03 -0.66 3.20
CA VAL A 76 -1.75 -0.04 4.30
C VAL A 76 -1.13 -0.47 5.62
N SER A 77 -0.90 0.51 6.49
CA SER A 77 -0.51 0.29 7.88
C SER A 77 -0.87 1.50 8.74
N ALA A 78 -1.14 1.24 10.01
CA ALA A 78 -1.40 2.26 11.01
C ALA A 78 -0.17 3.16 11.16
N PRO A 79 -0.36 4.49 11.34
CA PRO A 79 0.76 5.39 11.53
C PRO A 79 1.48 5.10 12.86
N ASN A 80 2.71 5.60 12.98
CA ASN A 80 3.53 5.52 14.20
C ASN A 80 3.86 4.08 14.64
N GLU A 81 4.29 3.24 13.70
CA GLU A 81 4.86 1.92 14.02
C GLU A 81 5.94 2.06 15.12
N PRO A 82 5.87 1.27 16.20
CA PRO A 82 6.86 1.33 17.26
C PRO A 82 8.21 0.79 16.77
N GLN A 83 9.30 1.37 17.29
CA GLN A 83 10.66 0.99 16.89
C GLN A 83 11.01 -0.47 17.18
N GLU A 84 10.38 -1.07 18.19
CA GLU A 84 10.61 -2.44 18.62
C GLU A 84 9.31 -3.22 18.66
N ARG A 85 9.30 -4.32 17.90
CA ARG A 85 8.25 -5.32 17.98
C ARG A 85 8.39 -6.17 19.24
N PHE A 86 9.61 -6.62 19.54
CA PHE A 86 9.91 -7.49 20.67
C PHE A 86 10.65 -6.75 21.79
N VAL A 87 10.40 -7.13 23.04
CA VAL A 87 11.15 -6.59 24.18
C VAL A 87 12.65 -6.91 24.02
N GLY A 88 13.50 -5.89 24.08
CA GLY A 88 14.96 -6.04 23.95
C GLY A 88 15.46 -6.27 22.53
N GLN A 89 14.66 -5.93 21.51
CA GLN A 89 14.98 -6.19 20.11
C GLN A 89 16.26 -5.49 19.68
N ASN A 90 16.45 -4.22 20.02
CA ASN A 90 17.64 -3.46 19.66
C ASN A 90 18.91 -4.06 20.26
N GLU A 91 18.88 -4.51 21.51
CA GLU A 91 20.01 -5.16 22.17
C GLU A 91 20.39 -6.49 21.48
N VAL A 92 19.39 -7.25 21.01
CA VAL A 92 19.62 -8.46 20.21
C VAL A 92 20.30 -8.11 18.89
N PHE A 93 19.81 -7.11 18.16
CA PHE A 93 20.44 -6.66 16.91
C PHE A 93 21.88 -6.15 17.14
N GLU A 94 22.14 -5.42 18.22
CA GLU A 94 23.51 -5.00 18.58
C GLU A 94 24.44 -6.18 18.89
N LYS A 95 23.94 -7.19 19.60
CA LYS A 95 24.70 -8.40 19.93
C LYS A 95 25.05 -9.18 18.67
N VAL A 96 24.08 -9.35 17.76
CA VAL A 96 24.31 -10.04 16.48
C VAL A 96 25.24 -9.23 15.58
N ALA A 97 25.07 -7.91 15.51
CA ALA A 97 25.97 -7.04 14.74
C ALA A 97 27.44 -7.19 15.18
N LYS A 98 27.71 -7.24 16.49
CA LYS A 98 29.05 -7.52 17.03
C LYS A 98 29.59 -8.89 16.63
N LYS A 99 28.73 -9.91 16.60
CA LYS A 99 29.10 -11.28 16.18
C LYS A 99 29.53 -11.34 14.71
N TYR A 100 28.83 -10.60 13.85
CA TYR A 100 29.09 -10.58 12.41
C TYR A 100 30.08 -9.48 11.98
N ASN A 101 30.59 -8.67 12.93
CA ASN A 101 31.47 -7.54 12.67
C ASN A 101 30.88 -6.53 11.68
N ILE A 102 29.60 -6.20 11.89
CA ILE A 102 28.81 -5.24 11.11
C ILE A 102 28.15 -4.23 12.05
N THR A 103 27.50 -3.21 11.48
CA THR A 103 26.69 -2.24 12.24
C THR A 103 25.32 -2.82 12.61
N PRO A 104 24.67 -2.35 13.70
CA PRO A 104 23.29 -2.72 14.02
C PRO A 104 22.31 -2.45 12.87
N GLU A 105 22.51 -1.35 12.15
CA GLU A 105 21.73 -0.97 10.98
C GLU A 105 21.91 -2.00 9.85
N GLU A 106 23.13 -2.45 9.57
CA GLU A 106 23.37 -3.52 8.59
C GLU A 106 22.72 -4.84 9.02
N ALA A 107 22.77 -5.18 10.32
CA ALA A 107 22.12 -6.37 10.86
C ALA A 107 20.58 -6.32 10.76
N LYS A 108 19.99 -5.11 10.77
CA LYS A 108 18.56 -4.86 10.56
C LYS A 108 18.16 -4.92 9.08
N THR A 109 19.10 -5.03 8.15
CA THR A 109 18.82 -5.16 6.71
C THR A 109 19.01 -6.59 6.23
N SER A 110 18.24 -7.01 5.22
CA SER A 110 18.44 -8.27 4.48
C SER A 110 19.71 -8.29 3.62
N LYS A 111 20.67 -7.37 3.85
CA LYS A 111 21.96 -7.39 3.15
C LYS A 111 22.87 -8.52 3.63
N ILE A 112 22.68 -8.95 4.87
CA ILE A 112 23.35 -10.11 5.47
C ILE A 112 22.26 -10.96 6.10
N ASP A 113 21.62 -11.77 5.25
CA ASP A 113 20.45 -12.57 5.63
C ASP A 113 20.70 -13.39 6.89
N GLU A 114 21.89 -13.97 7.07
CA GLU A 114 22.20 -14.76 8.25
C GLU A 114 22.14 -13.95 9.55
N ALA A 115 22.66 -12.72 9.55
CA ALA A 115 22.64 -11.85 10.72
C ALA A 115 21.20 -11.42 11.05
N TYR A 116 20.43 -11.03 10.04
CA TYR A 116 19.03 -10.66 10.21
C TYR A 116 18.20 -11.83 10.77
N TRP A 117 18.30 -13.02 10.17
CA TRP A 117 17.54 -14.19 10.60
C TRP A 117 17.96 -14.69 11.98
N GLU A 118 19.24 -14.60 12.34
CA GLU A 118 19.70 -14.93 13.69
C GLU A 118 19.09 -13.99 14.73
N ALA A 119 19.14 -12.67 14.48
CA ALA A 119 18.56 -11.67 15.37
C ALA A 119 17.05 -11.87 15.50
N MET A 120 16.33 -12.04 14.39
CA MET A 120 14.87 -12.24 14.41
C MET A 120 14.46 -13.52 15.13
N LYS A 121 15.23 -14.60 14.96
CA LYS A 121 14.99 -15.85 15.69
C LYS A 121 15.14 -15.64 17.20
N GLU A 122 16.16 -14.92 17.65
CA GLU A 122 16.36 -14.61 19.07
C GLU A 122 15.25 -13.66 19.59
N CYS A 123 14.94 -12.58 18.87
CA CYS A 123 13.86 -11.65 19.22
C CYS A 123 12.49 -12.35 19.35
N SER A 124 12.18 -13.30 18.46
CA SER A 124 10.89 -14.02 18.48
C SER A 124 10.67 -14.88 19.72
N GLN A 125 11.70 -15.12 20.54
CA GLN A 125 11.56 -15.81 21.82
C GLN A 125 11.12 -14.88 22.96
N ASN A 126 11.21 -13.57 22.74
CA ASN A 126 10.76 -12.56 23.69
C ASN A 126 9.29 -12.20 23.43
N GLU A 127 8.66 -11.60 24.44
CA GLU A 127 7.31 -11.07 24.29
C GLU A 127 7.30 -9.86 23.34
N GLU A 128 6.20 -9.70 22.61
CA GLU A 128 5.95 -8.45 21.88
C GLU A 128 5.72 -7.30 22.86
N THR A 129 6.16 -6.11 22.49
CA THR A 129 5.95 -4.88 23.28
C THR A 129 4.46 -4.53 23.34
N GLU A 130 4.03 -3.88 24.42
CA GLU A 130 2.63 -3.47 24.55
C GLU A 130 2.25 -2.39 23.53
N GLU A 131 3.22 -1.57 23.13
CA GLU A 131 3.08 -0.59 22.05
C GLU A 131 2.86 -1.28 20.70
N TYR A 132 3.63 -2.33 20.39
CA TYR A 132 3.46 -3.10 19.15
C TYR A 132 2.11 -3.81 19.10
N LYS A 133 1.68 -4.45 20.20
CA LYS A 133 0.37 -5.11 20.26
C LYS A 133 -0.76 -4.13 19.95
N LYS A 134 -0.77 -2.95 20.59
CA LYS A 134 -1.78 -1.90 20.33
C LYS A 134 -1.74 -1.41 18.90
N TRP A 135 -0.55 -1.18 18.34
CA TRP A 135 -0.40 -0.77 16.96
C TRP A 135 -0.91 -1.86 16.00
N ASN A 136 -0.63 -3.14 16.29
CA ASN A 136 -1.10 -4.26 15.50
C ASN A 136 -2.63 -4.44 15.58
N GLU A 137 -3.26 -4.20 16.73
CA GLU A 137 -4.73 -4.17 16.87
C GLU A 137 -5.36 -3.10 15.97
N GLU A 138 -4.71 -1.94 15.79
CA GLU A 138 -5.18 -0.94 14.82
C GLU A 138 -5.02 -1.44 13.37
N ASN A 139 -3.92 -2.13 13.05
CA ASN A 139 -3.74 -2.75 11.73
C ASN A 139 -4.79 -3.82 11.43
N GLU A 140 -5.20 -4.63 12.41
CA GLU A 140 -6.28 -5.61 12.24
C GLU A 140 -7.62 -4.93 11.87
N LYS A 141 -7.92 -3.77 12.47
CA LYS A 141 -9.11 -2.98 12.10
C LYS A 141 -9.01 -2.43 10.69
N LEU A 142 -7.82 -1.96 10.29
CA LEU A 142 -7.57 -1.49 8.92
C LEU A 142 -7.75 -2.63 7.92
N LEU A 143 -7.21 -3.81 8.21
CA LEU A 143 -7.36 -5.00 7.38
C LEU A 143 -8.84 -5.38 7.20
N ALA A 144 -9.60 -5.46 8.29
CA ALA A 144 -11.03 -5.76 8.23
C ALA A 144 -11.81 -4.73 7.38
N LYS A 145 -11.43 -3.44 7.49
CA LYS A 145 -12.02 -2.37 6.67
C LYS A 145 -11.64 -2.49 5.19
N GLY A 146 -10.39 -2.79 4.89
CA GLY A 146 -9.90 -3.04 3.54
C GLY A 146 -10.61 -4.23 2.89
N GLN A 147 -10.74 -5.33 3.62
CA GLN A 147 -11.50 -6.52 3.20
C GLN A 147 -12.96 -6.17 2.90
N GLY A 148 -13.64 -5.46 3.80
CA GLY A 148 -15.04 -5.05 3.58
C GLY A 148 -15.24 -4.18 2.34
N LEU A 149 -14.34 -3.22 2.08
CA LEU A 149 -14.38 -2.38 0.88
C LEU A 149 -14.13 -3.20 -0.40
N LEU A 150 -13.20 -4.15 -0.35
CA LEU A 150 -12.86 -4.99 -1.50
C LEU A 150 -13.98 -6.00 -1.82
N GLU A 151 -14.59 -6.59 -0.79
CA GLU A 151 -15.75 -7.47 -0.93
C GLU A 151 -16.94 -6.72 -1.55
N GLU A 152 -17.21 -5.49 -1.09
CA GLU A 152 -18.26 -4.66 -1.64
C GLU A 152 -17.99 -4.30 -3.11
N PHE A 153 -16.76 -3.91 -3.45
CA PHE A 153 -16.34 -3.60 -4.82
C PHE A 153 -16.56 -4.79 -5.78
N TYR A 154 -16.36 -6.02 -5.29
CA TYR A 154 -16.52 -7.24 -6.09
C TYR A 154 -17.90 -7.92 -5.98
N LYS A 155 -18.87 -7.33 -5.26
CA LYS A 155 -20.18 -7.96 -5.03
C LYS A 155 -20.93 -8.34 -6.32
N GLU A 156 -20.88 -7.49 -7.33
CA GLU A 156 -21.51 -7.70 -8.64
C GLU A 156 -20.51 -7.62 -9.81
N ARG A 157 -19.21 -7.48 -9.50
CA ARG A 157 -18.14 -7.33 -10.48
C ARG A 157 -17.44 -8.65 -10.73
N GLN A 158 -17.27 -9.01 -12.00
CA GLN A 158 -16.55 -10.19 -12.45
C GLN A 158 -15.41 -9.75 -13.37
N VAL A 159 -14.19 -10.18 -13.06
CA VAL A 159 -12.97 -9.88 -13.84
C VAL A 159 -12.08 -11.11 -13.92
N GLU A 160 -11.12 -11.10 -14.85
CA GLU A 160 -10.12 -12.16 -14.98
C GLU A 160 -9.33 -12.33 -13.66
N PRO A 161 -8.93 -13.56 -13.28
CA PRO A 161 -8.24 -13.81 -12.01
C PRO A 161 -7.02 -12.93 -11.74
N ASN A 162 -6.12 -12.76 -12.72
CA ASN A 162 -4.93 -11.91 -12.54
C ASN A 162 -5.27 -10.41 -12.48
N VAL A 163 -6.43 -10.00 -13.00
CA VAL A 163 -6.87 -8.59 -12.97
C VAL A 163 -7.49 -8.26 -11.61
N LYS A 164 -8.15 -9.23 -10.98
CA LYS A 164 -8.82 -9.08 -9.69
C LYS A 164 -7.84 -8.62 -8.61
N LEU A 165 -8.21 -7.56 -7.90
CA LEU A 165 -7.50 -7.10 -6.70
C LEU A 165 -7.71 -8.11 -5.57
N GLN A 166 -6.66 -8.32 -4.79
CA GLN A 166 -6.61 -9.18 -3.62
C GLN A 166 -5.82 -8.49 -2.50
N ILE A 167 -5.93 -9.05 -1.30
CA ILE A 167 -5.17 -8.62 -0.13
C ILE A 167 -4.08 -9.65 0.15
N GLU A 168 -2.84 -9.18 0.25
CA GLU A 168 -1.71 -9.92 0.79
C GLU A 168 -1.36 -9.36 2.17
N GLU A 169 -1.39 -10.21 3.20
CA GLU A 169 -1.06 -9.83 4.57
C GLU A 169 0.45 -9.93 4.82
N GLY A 170 1.00 -8.89 5.43
CA GLY A 170 2.37 -8.83 5.91
C GLY A 170 2.43 -8.76 7.44
N VAL A 171 3.64 -8.61 7.98
CA VAL A 171 3.81 -8.38 9.42
C VAL A 171 3.43 -6.94 9.75
N GLY A 172 2.25 -6.74 10.33
CA GLY A 172 1.76 -5.41 10.73
C GLY A 172 1.32 -4.51 9.57
N THR A 173 1.23 -5.04 8.35
CA THR A 173 0.80 -4.31 7.16
C THR A 173 0.00 -5.24 6.25
N TYR A 174 -0.68 -4.68 5.24
CA TYR A 174 -1.21 -5.49 4.14
C TYR A 174 -1.17 -4.70 2.83
N ARG A 175 -1.13 -5.41 1.71
CA ARG A 175 -1.14 -4.81 0.37
C ARG A 175 -2.43 -5.15 -0.36
N ILE A 176 -3.06 -4.14 -0.94
CA ILE A 176 -4.08 -4.34 -1.97
C ILE A 176 -3.37 -4.26 -3.33
N HIS A 177 -3.42 -5.34 -4.08
CA HIS A 177 -2.73 -5.46 -5.37
C HIS A 177 -3.46 -6.45 -6.29
N ASN A 178 -3.10 -6.49 -7.56
CA ASN A 178 -3.50 -7.56 -8.49
C ASN A 178 -2.26 -8.24 -9.08
N GLY A 179 -2.40 -8.95 -10.21
CA GLY A 179 -1.30 -9.58 -10.92
C GLY A 179 -1.34 -11.10 -10.95
N GLY A 180 -1.89 -11.73 -9.90
CA GLY A 180 -1.83 -13.19 -9.76
C GLY A 180 -0.40 -13.69 -9.94
N GLU A 181 -0.16 -14.49 -10.97
CA GLU A 181 1.18 -15.00 -11.33
C GLU A 181 2.20 -13.91 -11.68
N ASP A 182 1.75 -12.74 -12.13
CA ASP A 182 2.62 -11.60 -12.46
C ASP A 182 3.03 -10.80 -11.20
N TYR A 183 2.52 -11.13 -10.00
CA TYR A 183 2.92 -10.48 -8.74
C TYR A 183 4.28 -10.99 -8.24
N GLN A 184 5.34 -10.74 -8.99
CA GLN A 184 6.72 -11.09 -8.64
C GLN A 184 7.66 -9.96 -9.08
N PRO A 185 8.64 -9.57 -8.25
CA PRO A 185 9.54 -8.48 -8.59
C PRO A 185 10.46 -8.85 -9.76
N ILE A 186 10.66 -7.89 -10.66
CA ILE A 186 11.68 -7.92 -11.69
C ILE A 186 12.96 -7.32 -11.12
N ILE A 187 14.05 -8.09 -11.18
CA ILE A 187 15.38 -7.63 -10.85
C ILE A 187 16.04 -7.17 -12.16
N GLU A 188 16.22 -5.85 -12.32
CA GLU A 188 16.73 -5.22 -13.56
C GLU A 188 18.05 -5.84 -14.05
N GLU A 189 18.91 -6.27 -13.12
CA GLU A 189 20.23 -6.83 -13.41
C GLU A 189 20.20 -8.29 -13.89
N GLU A 190 19.07 -8.98 -13.72
CA GLU A 190 18.93 -10.41 -13.99
C GLU A 190 18.17 -10.72 -15.28
N GLN A 191 17.46 -9.74 -15.86
CA GLN A 191 16.53 -10.02 -16.96
C GLN A 191 16.46 -8.90 -18.00
N GLU A 192 16.97 -9.18 -19.21
CA GLU A 192 16.70 -8.37 -20.40
C GLU A 192 15.45 -8.92 -21.11
N TYR A 193 14.46 -8.06 -21.34
CA TYR A 193 13.26 -8.40 -22.11
C TYR A 193 13.40 -7.97 -23.57
N SER A 194 12.92 -8.81 -24.49
CA SER A 194 12.70 -8.43 -25.90
C SER A 194 11.59 -7.39 -26.04
N ASP A 195 11.55 -6.68 -27.18
CA ASP A 195 10.51 -5.69 -27.45
C ASP A 195 9.09 -6.31 -27.45
N GLU A 196 8.95 -7.54 -27.96
CA GLU A 196 7.70 -8.30 -27.90
C GLU A 196 7.27 -8.61 -26.46
N GLU A 197 8.19 -9.02 -25.60
CA GLU A 197 7.90 -9.29 -24.18
C GLU A 197 7.50 -8.01 -23.45
N LYS A 198 8.24 -6.91 -23.66
CA LYS A 198 7.89 -5.60 -23.08
C LYS A 198 6.49 -5.16 -23.49
N LYS A 199 6.11 -5.40 -24.75
CA LYS A 199 4.77 -5.11 -25.25
C LYS A 199 3.70 -5.92 -24.52
N VAL A 200 3.88 -7.24 -24.39
CA VAL A 200 2.92 -8.10 -23.68
C VAL A 200 2.78 -7.70 -22.21
N ARG A 201 3.90 -7.40 -21.55
CA ARG A 201 3.92 -6.93 -20.15
C ARG A 201 3.19 -5.60 -20.00
N SER A 202 3.43 -4.66 -20.91
CA SER A 202 2.73 -3.37 -20.94
C SER A 202 1.22 -3.54 -21.11
N GLU A 203 0.77 -4.40 -22.03
CA GLU A 203 -0.65 -4.70 -22.23
C GLU A 203 -1.33 -5.30 -20.99
N LYS A 204 -0.62 -6.15 -20.24
CA LYS A 204 -1.11 -6.68 -18.94
C LYS A 204 -1.16 -5.57 -17.87
N LEU A 205 -0.10 -4.80 -17.73
CA LEU A 205 0.01 -3.72 -16.75
C LEU A 205 -1.12 -2.68 -16.92
N GLU A 206 -1.50 -2.37 -18.15
CA GLU A 206 -2.65 -1.48 -18.42
C GLU A 206 -3.97 -2.05 -17.89
N LYS A 207 -4.21 -3.36 -18.01
CA LYS A 207 -5.38 -4.00 -17.38
C LYS A 207 -5.33 -3.90 -15.86
N TYR A 208 -4.15 -4.06 -15.27
CA TYR A 208 -3.97 -4.00 -13.84
C TYR A 208 -4.18 -2.60 -13.26
N ARG A 209 -3.60 -1.59 -13.92
CA ARG A 209 -3.80 -0.18 -13.60
C ARG A 209 -5.25 0.23 -13.78
N PHE A 210 -5.92 -0.28 -14.82
CA PHE A 210 -7.34 -0.04 -15.03
C PHE A 210 -8.18 -0.56 -13.87
N GLU A 211 -7.97 -1.80 -13.40
CA GLU A 211 -8.73 -2.33 -12.26
C GLU A 211 -8.46 -1.55 -10.97
N MET A 212 -7.19 -1.18 -10.71
CA MET A 212 -6.85 -0.33 -9.56
C MET A 212 -7.57 1.02 -9.64
N LYS A 213 -7.63 1.64 -10.83
CA LYS A 213 -8.36 2.90 -11.06
C LYS A 213 -9.86 2.75 -10.85
N GLU A 214 -10.44 1.62 -11.24
CA GLU A 214 -11.85 1.32 -10.97
C GLU A 214 -12.13 1.22 -9.47
N PHE A 215 -11.22 0.60 -8.72
CA PHE A 215 -11.30 0.58 -7.26
C PHE A 215 -11.13 1.98 -6.65
N THR A 216 -10.23 2.81 -7.19
CA THR A 216 -10.09 4.23 -6.82
C THR A 216 -11.39 5.00 -7.00
N ASN A 217 -12.07 4.82 -8.13
CA ASN A 217 -13.37 5.45 -8.40
C ASN A 217 -14.45 4.97 -7.41
N PHE A 218 -14.46 3.68 -7.08
CA PHE A 218 -15.34 3.12 -6.06
C PHE A 218 -15.09 3.77 -4.68
N LEU A 219 -13.84 3.85 -4.24
CA LEU A 219 -13.45 4.49 -2.98
C LEU A 219 -13.83 5.98 -2.96
N LYS A 220 -13.68 6.67 -4.08
CA LYS A 220 -14.15 8.06 -4.24
C LYS A 220 -15.65 8.16 -4.03
N GLY A 221 -16.43 7.27 -4.65
CA GLY A 221 -17.87 7.17 -4.42
C GLY A 221 -18.19 6.98 -2.94
N LYS A 222 -17.52 6.03 -2.27
CA LYS A 222 -17.70 5.77 -0.83
C LYS A 222 -17.43 6.96 0.07
N TYR A 223 -16.40 7.74 -0.24
CA TYR A 223 -16.08 8.95 0.51
C TYR A 223 -17.23 9.97 0.47
N PHE A 224 -17.83 10.18 -0.70
CA PHE A 224 -18.95 11.11 -0.85
C PHE A 224 -20.29 10.52 -0.39
N GLU A 225 -20.53 9.21 -0.51
CA GLU A 225 -21.75 8.52 -0.05
C GLU A 225 -21.92 8.47 1.47
N ARG A 226 -20.84 8.50 2.27
CA ARG A 226 -20.88 8.43 3.74
C ARG A 226 -21.56 9.62 4.46
N SER A 227 -22.35 10.45 3.77
CA SER A 227 -23.17 11.47 4.43
C SER A 227 -24.39 10.81 5.10
N PRO A 228 -24.62 11.03 6.40
CA PRO A 228 -25.90 10.67 6.99
C PRO A 228 -26.98 11.56 6.35
N LEU A 229 -28.07 10.94 5.90
CA LEU A 229 -29.35 11.63 5.68
C LEU A 229 -29.87 12.24 6.97
#